data_AF-A0A4P5NUZ5-F1
#
_entry.id   AF-A0A4P5NUZ5-F1
#
_cell.length_a   1.000
_cell.length_b   1.000
_cell.length_c   1.000
_cell.angle_alpha   90.00
_cell.angle_beta   90.00
_cell.angle_gamma   90.00
#
_symmetry.space_group_name_H-M   'P 1'
#
loop_
_entity.id
_entity.type
_entity.pdbx_description
1 polymer ?
#
loop_
_entity_poly.entity_id
_entity_poly.type
_entity_poly.pdbx_seq_one_letter_code
_entity_poly.pdbx_strand_id
1 'polypeptide(L)' 'MRGDLTDEEWAIIGGLLPPERGRWSRPAQDNRLFLNGMLYVLRVG' A
#
# COMPACT_ATOMS: atom_id res chain seq x y z
N MET A 1 15.15 5.11 -0.27
CA MET A 1 14.61 4.61 -1.55
C MET A 1 13.62 5.66 -2.05
N ARG A 2 13.90 6.36 -3.15
CA ARG A 2 13.04 7.47 -3.63
C ARG A 2 11.90 6.87 -4.46
N GLY A 3 10.80 6.48 -3.83
CA GLY A 3 9.65 5.90 -4.53
C GLY A 3 8.59 5.29 -3.61
N ASP A 4 9.04 4.79 -2.46
CA ASP A 4 8.14 4.29 -1.42
C ASP A 4 7.64 5.43 -0.53
N LEU A 5 6.43 5.29 -0.01
CA LEU A 5 5.89 6.19 1.00
C LEU A 5 6.74 6.13 2.27
N THR A 6 7.05 7.31 2.81
CA THR A 6 7.63 7.46 4.15
C THR A 6 6.68 6.95 5.22
N ASP A 7 7.17 6.72 6.44
CA ASP A 7 6.33 6.26 7.54
C ASP A 7 5.30 7.33 7.94
N GLU A 8 5.66 8.61 7.83
CA GLU A 8 4.79 9.74 8.08
C GLU A 8 3.66 9.84 7.05
N GLU A 9 3.98 9.70 5.76
CA GLU A 9 2.96 9.67 4.70
C GLU A 9 2.06 8.43 4.84
N TRP A 10 2.65 7.28 5.19
CA TRP A 10 1.91 6.05 5.42
C TRP A 10 0.94 6.16 6.60
N ALA A 11 1.32 6.84 7.68
CA ALA A 11 0.46 7.05 8.85
C ALA A 11 -0.84 7.81 8.48
N ILE A 12 -0.78 8.68 7.48
CA ILE A 12 -1.94 9.41 6.97
C ILE A 12 -2.78 8.53 6.05
N ILE A 13 -2.13 7.89 5.06
CA ILE A 13 -2.83 7.15 4.00
C ILE A 13 -3.39 5.82 4.52
N GLY A 14 -2.63 5.09 5.34
CA GLY A 14 -3.01 3.77 5.84
C GLY A 14 -4.33 3.78 6.61
N GLY A 15 -4.61 4.86 7.35
CA GLY A 15 -5.88 5.04 8.06
C GLY A 15 -7.10 5.29 7.17
N LEU A 16 -6.88 5.64 5.90
CA LEU A 16 -7.95 5.86 4.92
C LEU A 16 -8.30 4.60 4.12
N LEU A 17 -7.45 3.58 4.17
CA LEU A 17 -7.63 2.36 3.41
C LEU A 17 -8.58 1.40 4.16
N PRO A 18 -9.36 0.59 3.42
CA PRO A 18 -10.13 -0.48 4.02
C PRO A 18 -9.23 -1.41 4.84
N PRO A 19 -9.71 -1.94 5.98
CA PRO A 19 -8.98 -2.94 6.74
C PRO A 19 -8.61 -4.12 5.84
N GLU A 20 -7.43 -4.69 6.05
CA GLU A 20 -6.93 -5.89 5.38
C GLU A 20 -7.73 -7.13 5.83
N ARG A 21 -9.00 -7.17 5.44
CA ARG A 21 -9.85 -8.34 5.61
C ARG A 21 -9.69 -9.20 4.37
N GLY A 22 -8.95 -10.29 4.54
CA GLY A 22 -8.91 -11.35 3.55
C GLY A 22 -10.32 -11.87 3.23
N ARG A 23 -10.50 -12.43 2.04
CA ARG A 23 -11.65 -13.30 1.77
C ARG A 23 -11.40 -14.66 2.40
N TRP A 24 -12.47 -15.42 2.64
CA TRP A 24 -12.44 -16.75 3.29
C TRP A 24 -11.30 -17.67 2.80
N SER A 25 -10.96 -17.61 1.50
CA SER A 25 -9.90 -18.42 0.90
C SER A 25 -8.62 -17.67 0.55
N ARG A 26 -8.54 -16.35 0.78
CA ARG A 26 -7.37 -15.53 0.45
C ARG A 26 -7.10 -14.45 1.50
N PRO A 27 -6.02 -14.58 2.29
CA PRO A 27 -5.64 -13.52 3.21
C PRO A 27 -5.40 -12.21 2.45
N ALA A 28 -5.77 -11.10 3.05
CA ALA A 28 -5.40 -9.79 2.53
C ALA A 28 -3.89 -9.63 2.69
N GLN A 29 -3.24 -9.05 1.69
CA GLN A 29 -1.83 -8.70 1.74
C GLN A 29 -1.70 -7.24 2.19
N ASP A 30 -0.47 -6.87 2.57
CA ASP A 30 -0.13 -5.53 3.04
C ASP A 30 -0.47 -4.47 1.99
N ASN A 31 -1.38 -3.57 2.36
CA ASN A 31 -1.84 -2.46 1.54
C ASN A 31 -0.70 -1.50 1.17
N ARG A 32 0.31 -1.34 2.05
CA ARG A 32 1.48 -0.48 1.80
C ARG A 32 2.30 -1.00 0.65
N LEU A 33 2.50 -2.31 0.60
CA LEU A 33 3.27 -2.96 -0.45
C LEU A 33 2.58 -2.80 -1.81
N PHE A 34 1.25 -2.97 -1.85
CA PHE A 34 0.46 -2.74 -3.06
C PHE A 34 0.56 -1.29 -3.54
N LEU A 35 0.39 -0.34 -2.62
CA LEU A 35 0.39 1.09 -2.96
C LEU A 35 1.77 1.56 -3.45
N ASN A 36 2.84 1.15 -2.77
CA ASN A 36 4.21 1.42 -3.20
C ASN A 36 4.49 0.82 -4.59
N GLY A 37 4.02 -0.41 -4.85
CA GLY A 37 4.11 -1.04 -6.17
C GLY A 37 3.39 -0.25 -7.27
N MET A 38 2.18 0.25 -7.00
CA MET A 38 1.44 1.10 -7.94
C MET A 38 2.16 2.42 -8.21
N LEU A 39 2.66 3.08 -7.16
CA LEU A 39 3.43 4.32 -7.30
C LEU A 39 4.72 4.12 -8.10
N TYR A 40 5.37 2.97 -7.92
CA TYR A 40 6.51 2.58 -8.73
C TYR A 40 6.15 2.43 -10.19
N VAL A 41 5.09 1.68 -10.53
CA VAL A 41 4.64 1.53 -11.94
C VAL A 41 4.32 2.87 -12.58
N LEU A 42 3.59 3.75 -11.88
CA LEU A 42 3.26 5.10 -12.35
C LEU A 42 4.51 5.97 -12.54
N ARG A 43 5.56 5.74 -11.76
CA ARG A 43 6.82 6.45 -11.86
C ARG A 43 7.64 6.00 -13.06
N VAL A 44 7.71 4.69 -13.29
CA VAL A 44 8.67 4.11 -14.25
C VAL A 44 8.13 4.04 -15.68
N GLY A 45 6.80 4.03 -15.87
CA GLY A 45 6.15 4.22 -17.18
C GLY A 45 6.61 3.26 -18.27
#